data_AF-A0AA44MR12-F1
#
_entry.id   AF-A0AA44MR12-F1
#
_cell.length_a   1.000
_cell.length_b   1.000
_cell.length_c   1.000
_cell.angle_alpha   90.00
_cell.angle_beta   90.00
_cell.angle_gamma   90.00
#
_symmetry.space_group_name_H-M   'P 1'
#
loop_
_entity.id
_entity.type
_entity.pdbx_description
1 polymer ?
#
loop_
_entity_poly.entity_id
_entity_poly.type
_entity_poly.pdbx_seq_one_letter_code
_entity_poly.pdbx_strand_id
1 'polypeptide(L)' 'KARAALDVMMRVHPEEPHWYLAAIGSDPTVRGQGFGQVLMRSRLDRCDAEHCPAYLESTKPENVPYYQ' A
#
# COMPACT_ATOMS: atom_id res chain seq x y z
N LYS A 1 -2.50 22.48 -0.62
CA LYS A 1 -2.89 21.29 0.19
C LYS A 1 -2.46 19.99 -0.49
N ALA A 2 -2.92 19.68 -1.72
CA ALA A 2 -2.47 18.47 -2.44
C ALA A 2 -0.98 18.48 -2.86
N ARG A 3 -0.47 19.62 -3.37
CA ARG A 3 0.93 19.74 -3.80
C ARG A 3 1.95 19.46 -2.68
N ALA A 4 1.72 20.01 -1.49
CA ALA A 4 2.59 19.81 -0.35
C ALA A 4 2.63 18.35 0.12
N ALA A 5 1.51 17.61 0.02
CA ALA A 5 1.48 16.18 0.36
C ALA A 5 2.29 15.35 -0.65
N LEU A 6 2.17 15.65 -1.95
CA LEU A 6 2.99 15.03 -3.00
C LEU A 6 4.48 15.32 -2.80
N ASP A 7 4.84 16.54 -2.42
CA ASP A 7 6.24 16.92 -2.18
C ASP A 7 6.85 16.19 -0.97
N VAL A 8 6.03 15.81 0.02
CA VAL A 8 6.49 15.00 1.17
C VAL A 8 6.64 13.54 0.76
N MET A 9 5.64 12.98 0.07
CA MET A 9 5.67 11.61 -0.45
C MET A 9 6.91 11.37 -1.32
N MET A 10 7.21 12.28 -2.24
CA MET A 10 8.41 12.19 -3.08
C MET A 10 9.73 12.23 -2.31
N ARG A 11 9.79 12.91 -1.15
CA ARG A 11 11.03 12.99 -0.34
C ARG A 11 11.30 11.74 0.48
N VAL A 12 10.25 11.00 0.83
CA VAL A 12 10.36 9.79 1.67
C VAL A 12 10.24 8.50 0.85
N HIS A 13 9.95 8.63 -0.44
CA HIS A 13 9.88 7.51 -1.36
C HIS A 13 11.24 6.80 -1.41
N PRO A 14 11.29 5.47 -1.22
CA PRO A 14 12.54 4.72 -1.30
C PRO A 14 13.20 4.88 -2.68
N GLU A 15 14.53 4.90 -2.70
CA GLU A 15 15.32 4.94 -3.93
C GLU A 15 15.65 3.53 -4.44
N GLU A 16 15.75 2.56 -3.54
CA GLU A 16 16.02 1.16 -3.88
C GLU A 16 14.88 0.57 -4.73
N PRO A 17 15.16 -0.38 -5.64
CA PRO A 17 14.10 -1.05 -6.39
C PRO A 17 13.05 -1.69 -5.47
N HIS A 18 11.78 -1.39 -5.71
CA HIS A 18 10.67 -1.90 -4.92
C HIS A 18 9.37 -1.96 -5.74
N TRP A 19 8.42 -2.75 -5.25
CA TRP A 19 7.04 -2.72 -5.70
C TRP A 19 6.28 -1.58 -5.02
N TYR A 20 5.72 -0.65 -5.80
CA TYR A 20 4.83 0.38 -5.28
C TYR A 20 3.36 -0.08 -5.31
N LEU A 21 2.76 -0.28 -4.14
CA LEU A 21 1.36 -0.70 -3.99
C LEU A 21 0.45 0.54 -4.01
N ALA A 22 0.28 1.11 -5.20
CA ALA A 22 -0.38 2.41 -5.39
C ALA A 22 -1.85 2.47 -4.93
N ALA A 23 -2.60 1.37 -5.03
CA ALA A 23 -4.01 1.34 -4.66
C ALA A 23 -4.47 -0.07 -4.25
N ILE A 24 -5.30 -0.11 -3.20
CA ILE A 24 -6.02 -1.31 -2.78
C ILE A 24 -7.44 -0.92 -2.35
N GLY A 25 -8.41 -1.74 -2.75
CA GLY A 25 -9.80 -1.49 -2.43
C GLY A 25 -10.67 -2.69 -2.76
N SER A 26 -11.81 -2.75 -2.08
CA SER A 26 -12.90 -3.65 -2.40
C SER A 26 -14.15 -2.84 -2.73
N ASP A 27 -15.10 -3.48 -3.40
CA ASP A 27 -16.42 -2.89 -3.61
C ASP A 27 -17.04 -2.48 -2.25
N PRO A 28 -17.70 -1.31 -2.14
CA PRO A 28 -18.33 -0.86 -0.90
C PRO A 28 -19.29 -1.88 -0.27
N THR A 29 -20.00 -2.65 -1.09
CA THR A 29 -20.98 -3.65 -0.64
C THR A 29 -20.37 -4.86 0.06
N VAL A 30 -19.06 -5.08 -0.12
CA VAL A 30 -18.33 -6.23 0.45
C VAL A 30 -17.21 -5.82 1.43
N ARG A 31 -17.20 -4.57 1.88
CA ARG A 31 -16.25 -4.10 2.89
C ARG A 31 -16.42 -4.83 4.21
N GLY A 32 -15.33 -4.91 4.99
CA GLY A 32 -15.32 -5.60 6.29
C GLY A 32 -15.30 -7.13 6.20
N GLN A 33 -15.28 -7.70 4.99
CA GLN A 33 -15.25 -9.16 4.77
C GLN A 33 -13.83 -9.71 4.51
N GLY A 34 -12.78 -8.92 4.71
CA GLY A 34 -11.39 -9.37 4.59
C GLY A 34 -10.80 -9.41 3.16
N PHE A 35 -11.57 -9.08 2.12
CA PHE A 35 -11.07 -9.10 0.73
C PHE A 35 -9.83 -8.23 0.50
N GLY A 36 -9.75 -7.09 1.19
CA GLY A 36 -8.55 -6.25 1.13
C GLY A 36 -7.30 -7.00 1.61
N GLN A 37 -7.38 -7.74 2.72
CA GLN A 37 -6.24 -8.51 3.24
C GLN A 37 -5.83 -9.62 2.28
N VAL A 38 -6.80 -10.29 1.65
CA VAL A 38 -6.54 -11.31 0.62
C VAL A 38 -5.80 -10.72 -0.58
N LEU A 39 -6.26 -9.55 -1.07
CA LEU A 39 -5.59 -8.83 -2.16
C LEU A 39 -4.16 -8.39 -1.78
N MET A 40 -3.99 -7.89 -0.55
CA MET A 40 -2.68 -7.49 -0.04
C MET A 40 -1.73 -8.68 0.01
N ARG A 41 -2.14 -9.77 0.63
CA ARG A 41 -1.34 -11.00 0.74
C ARG A 41 -0.94 -11.56 -0.61
N SER A 42 -1.86 -11.61 -1.58
CA SER A 42 -1.55 -12.06 -2.94
C SER A 42 -0.47 -11.22 -3.62
N ARG A 43 -0.37 -9.91 -3.31
CA ARG A 43 0.69 -9.05 -3.85
C ARG A 43 1.99 -9.21 -3.09
N LEU A 44 1.95 -9.32 -1.77
CA LEU A 44 3.13 -9.56 -0.95
C LEU A 44 3.78 -10.92 -1.27
N ASP A 45 2.98 -11.98 -1.45
CA ASP A 45 3.47 -13.31 -1.85
C ASP A 45 4.30 -13.23 -3.16
N ARG A 46 3.91 -12.33 -4.09
CA ARG A 46 4.67 -12.07 -5.32
C ARG A 46 5.95 -11.28 -5.06
N CYS A 47 5.89 -10.25 -4.21
CA CYS A 47 7.06 -9.46 -3.85
C CYS A 47 8.13 -10.35 -3.20
N ASP A 48 7.70 -11.24 -2.30
CA ASP A 48 8.54 -12.23 -1.63
C ASP A 48 9.19 -13.20 -2.63
N ALA A 49 8.41 -13.72 -3.59
CA ALA A 49 8.91 -14.61 -4.64
C ALA A 49 9.94 -13.93 -5.58
N GLU A 50 9.83 -12.61 -5.76
CA GLU A 50 10.76 -11.81 -6.55
C GLU A 50 11.93 -11.25 -5.71
N HIS A 51 11.97 -11.54 -4.41
CA HIS A 51 12.94 -10.99 -3.45
C HIS A 51 13.02 -9.45 -3.50
N CYS A 52 11.88 -8.80 -3.71
CA CYS A 52 11.79 -7.36 -3.91
C CYS A 52 10.96 -6.72 -2.79
N PRO A 53 11.42 -5.63 -2.15
CA PRO A 53 10.65 -4.92 -1.14
C PRO A 53 9.31 -4.40 -1.69
N ALA A 54 8.31 -4.28 -0.81
CA ALA A 54 7.04 -3.63 -1.10
C ALA A 54 6.93 -2.30 -0.33
N TYR A 55 6.44 -1.26 -1.00
CA TYR A 55 6.24 0.07 -0.43
C TYR A 55 4.83 0.57 -0.74
N LEU A 56 4.22 1.27 0.22
CA LEU A 56 2.94 1.95 0.04
C LEU A 56 2.90 3.21 0.89
N GLU A 57 2.00 4.12 0.53
CA GLU A 57 1.74 5.34 1.28
C GLU A 57 0.29 5.34 1.75
N SER A 58 0.09 5.43 3.07
CA SER A 58 -1.25 5.63 3.63
C SER A 58 -1.50 7.12 3.88
N THR A 59 -2.53 7.66 3.25
CA THR A 59 -2.99 9.05 3.49
C THR A 59 -3.89 9.19 4.72
N LYS A 60 -4.17 8.08 5.41
CA LYS A 60 -5.03 8.00 6.60
C LYS A 60 -4.33 7.23 7.71
N PRO A 61 -4.04 7.86 8.87
CA PRO A 61 -3.45 7.17 10.02
C PRO A 61 -4.30 5.99 10.49
N GLU A 62 -5.63 6.08 10.37
CA GLU A 62 -6.56 5.01 10.74
C GLU A 62 -6.38 3.71 9.93
N ASN A 63 -5.75 3.80 8.74
CA ASN A 63 -5.44 2.63 7.92
C ASN A 63 -4.10 1.99 8.28
N VAL A 64 -3.26 2.60 9.13
CA VAL A 64 -1.95 2.03 9.48
C VAL A 64 -2.06 0.63 10.09
N PRO A 65 -2.97 0.35 11.07
CA PRO A 65 -3.12 -0.99 11.64
C PRO A 65 -3.55 -2.06 10.63
N TYR A 66 -4.10 -1.67 9.49
CA TYR A 66 -4.48 -2.60 8.43
C TYR A 66 -3.27 -3.09 7.61
N TYR A 67 -2.16 -2.34 7.62
CA TYR A 67 -0.93 -2.65 6.88
C TYR A 67 0.22 -3.21 7.74
N GLN A 68 0.03 -3.29 9.06
CA GLN A 68 0.98 -3.90 10.01
C GLN A 68 0.57 -5.34 10.33
#